data_AF-A0A1Q7CX91-F1
#
_entry.id   AF-A0A1Q7CX91-F1
#
_cell.length_a   1.000
_cell.length_b   1.000
_cell.length_c   1.000
_cell.angle_alpha   90.00
_cell.angle_beta   90.00
_cell.angle_gamma   90.00
#
_symmetry.space_group_name_H-M   'P 1'
#
loop_
_entity.id
_entity.type
_entity.pdbx_description
1 polymer ?
#
loop_
_entity_poly.entity_id
_entity_poly.type
_entity_poly.pdbx_seq_one_letter_code
_entity_poly.pdbx_strand_id
1 'polypeptide(L)'
;LTVVGVATAFEDFDKNTLENLELLLTKGEVIGETLKSLGQYGQLVEGNMLPYKIPFPVAMDTLKKEDGMITKARIDDIIEANVPGFDSYSEPQKDEIIERVKQYLKNKEYSAQTFEEYALRGTPSSILIDKKGVLRDVLFGQNDFLEENIKKLLDE
;
A
#
# COMPACT_ATOMS: atom_id res chain seq x y z
N LEU A 1 21.51 1.88 7.32
CA LEU A 1 20.08 1.66 7.02
C LEU A 1 19.40 3.01 6.91
N THR A 2 18.62 3.23 5.85
CA THR A 2 17.75 4.40 5.70
C THR A 2 16.31 3.91 5.63
N VAL A 3 15.41 4.54 6.37
CA VAL A 3 13.97 4.22 6.36
C VAL A 3 13.22 5.43 5.86
N VAL A 4 12.30 5.21 4.93
CA VAL A 4 11.37 6.21 4.42
C VAL A 4 9.97 5.63 4.50
N GLY A 5 9.07 6.32 5.19
CA GLY A 5 7.65 5.99 5.18
C GLY A 5 7.00 6.51 3.89
N VAL A 6 6.02 5.79 3.37
CA VAL A 6 5.16 6.27 2.28
C VAL A 6 3.73 6.34 2.81
N ALA A 7 3.19 7.55 2.91
CA ALA A 7 1.82 7.80 3.34
C ALA A 7 0.88 7.80 2.15
N THR A 8 -0.25 7.10 2.29
CA THR A 8 -1.32 7.03 1.31
C THR A 8 -2.65 6.78 2.01
N ALA A 9 -3.75 7.29 1.45
CA ALA A 9 -5.11 7.05 1.95
C ALA A 9 -5.97 6.37 0.86
N PHE A 10 -6.24 5.07 1.04
CA PHE A 10 -7.02 4.25 0.11
C PHE A 10 -8.51 4.37 0.30
N GLU A 11 -8.94 4.39 1.56
CA GLU A 11 -10.35 4.40 1.92
C GLU A 11 -10.93 5.83 1.86
N ASP A 12 -10.07 6.83 2.01
CA ASP A 12 -10.42 8.26 1.98
C ASP A 12 -9.45 9.03 1.06
N PHE A 13 -9.59 8.88 -0.26
CA PHE A 13 -8.70 9.53 -1.23
C PHE A 13 -8.65 11.06 -1.08
N ASP A 14 -9.77 11.67 -0.66
CA ASP A 14 -9.87 13.10 -0.37
C ASP A 14 -9.01 13.55 0.81
N LYS A 15 -8.57 12.61 1.66
CA LYS A 15 -7.68 12.86 2.79
C LYS A 15 -6.21 12.66 2.47
N ASN A 16 -5.85 12.17 1.29
CA ASN A 16 -4.46 12.06 0.84
C ASN A 16 -3.90 13.41 0.38
N THR A 17 -3.66 14.31 1.34
CA THR A 17 -3.17 15.68 1.10
C THR A 17 -1.93 15.97 1.92
N LEU A 18 -1.10 16.92 1.44
CA LEU A 18 0.10 17.34 2.17
C LEU A 18 -0.25 17.95 3.52
N GLU A 19 -1.34 18.72 3.61
CA GLU A 19 -1.81 19.30 4.87
C GLU A 19 -2.14 18.23 5.92
N ASN A 20 -2.81 17.14 5.53
CA ASN A 20 -3.12 16.04 6.44
C ASN A 20 -1.86 15.25 6.81
N LEU A 21 -0.90 15.08 5.89
CA LEU A 21 0.39 14.49 6.21
C LEU A 21 1.17 15.35 7.21
N GLU A 22 1.21 16.67 7.02
CA GLU A 22 1.83 17.59 7.96
C GLU A 22 1.15 17.55 9.33
N LEU A 23 -0.18 17.45 9.37
CA LEU A 23 -0.95 17.29 10.60
C LEU A 23 -0.51 16.03 11.37
N LEU A 24 -0.42 14.89 10.67
CA LEU A 24 0.07 13.63 11.22
C LEU A 24 1.51 13.75 11.75
N LEU A 25 2.43 14.30 10.96
CA LEU A 25 3.85 14.33 11.31
C LEU A 25 4.19 15.34 12.41
N THR A 26 3.47 16.46 12.48
CA THR A 26 3.77 17.54 13.43
C THR A 26 3.00 17.39 14.74
N LYS A 27 1.73 17.00 14.67
CA LYS A 27 0.84 16.88 15.85
C LYS A 27 0.57 15.45 16.27
N GLY A 28 0.82 14.46 15.39
CA GLY A 28 0.42 13.08 15.64
C GLY A 28 -1.07 12.82 15.42
N GLU A 29 -1.81 13.81 14.92
CA GLU A 29 -3.27 13.71 14.77
C GLU A 29 -3.64 12.89 13.52
N VAL A 30 -4.50 11.89 13.72
CA VAL A 30 -5.04 11.04 12.66
C VAL A 30 -6.49 11.39 12.35
N ILE A 31 -6.90 11.15 11.10
CA ILE A 31 -8.24 11.46 10.60
C ILE A 31 -8.79 10.30 9.74
N GLY A 32 -10.06 10.41 9.33
CA GLY A 32 -10.69 9.47 8.40
C GLY A 32 -10.74 8.03 8.95
N GLU A 33 -10.53 7.05 8.08
CA GLU A 33 -10.54 5.64 8.41
C GLU A 33 -9.41 5.27 9.36
N THR A 34 -8.28 5.99 9.33
CA THR A 34 -7.19 5.79 10.30
C THR A 34 -7.64 6.16 11.72
N LEU A 35 -8.31 7.30 11.89
CA LEU A 35 -8.90 7.70 13.18
C LEU A 35 -9.93 6.68 13.66
N LYS A 36 -10.82 6.25 12.77
CA LYS A 36 -11.87 5.28 13.09
C LYS A 36 -11.28 3.93 13.51
N SER A 37 -10.37 3.38 12.72
CA SER A 37 -9.74 2.07 12.96
C SER A 37 -8.90 2.08 14.23
N LEU A 38 -7.95 3.02 14.37
CA LEU A 38 -7.10 3.10 15.57
C LEU A 38 -7.91 3.41 16.83
N GLY A 39 -8.95 4.23 16.72
CA GLY A 39 -9.87 4.54 17.80
C GLY A 39 -10.65 3.32 18.29
N GLN A 40 -11.14 2.48 17.36
CA GLN A 40 -11.82 1.22 17.70
C GLN A 40 -10.92 0.26 18.48
N TYR A 41 -9.62 0.24 18.18
CA TYR A 41 -8.63 -0.59 18.90
C TYR A 41 -8.02 0.08 20.13
N GLY A 42 -8.47 1.29 20.51
CA GLY A 42 -7.94 2.01 21.68
C GLY A 42 -6.46 2.40 21.54
N GLN A 43 -5.97 2.55 20.31
CA GLN A 43 -4.57 2.87 20.00
C GLN A 43 -4.28 4.37 19.96
N LEU A 44 -5.27 5.21 20.26
CA LEU A 44 -5.18 6.66 20.24
C LEU A 44 -5.15 7.26 21.64
N VAL A 45 -4.36 8.32 21.80
CA VAL A 45 -4.37 9.18 22.99
C VAL A 45 -5.17 10.44 22.69
N GLU A 46 -5.80 11.00 23.71
CA GLU A 46 -6.61 12.23 23.62
C GLU A 46 -7.71 12.18 22.52
N GLY A 47 -8.12 10.97 22.12
CA GLY A 47 -9.22 10.71 21.19
C GLY A 47 -8.82 10.64 19.71
N ASN A 48 -7.74 11.29 19.28
CA ASN A 48 -7.34 11.33 17.86
C ASN A 48 -5.83 11.36 17.59
N MET A 49 -4.97 11.19 18.60
CA MET A 49 -3.52 11.30 18.42
C MET A 49 -2.81 9.96 18.53
N LEU A 50 -1.77 9.77 17.72
CA LEU A 50 -0.82 8.68 17.90
C LEU A 50 -0.05 8.84 19.22
N PRO A 51 0.21 7.74 19.95
CA PRO A 51 0.97 7.78 21.20
C PRO A 51 2.49 7.95 20.98
N TYR A 52 2.93 8.12 19.73
CA TYR A 52 4.33 8.23 19.34
C TYR A 52 4.51 9.17 18.15
N LYS A 53 5.75 9.63 17.95
CA LYS A 53 6.17 10.34 16.75
C LYS A 53 6.77 9.36 15.75
N ILE A 54 6.51 9.56 14.47
CA ILE A 54 7.12 8.77 13.40
C ILE A 54 8.62 9.15 13.33
N PRO A 55 9.54 8.22 13.59
CA PRO A 55 10.96 8.55 13.82
C PRO A 55 11.78 8.63 12.52
N PHE A 56 11.13 8.71 11.36
CA PHE A 56 11.77 8.72 10.05
C PHE A 56 11.03 9.64 9.07
N PRO A 57 11.69 10.10 8.00
CA PRO A 57 11.04 10.88 6.94
C PRO A 57 9.89 10.11 6.31
N VAL A 58 8.83 10.83 5.95
CA VAL A 58 7.66 10.27 5.27
C VAL A 58 7.40 11.04 3.99
N ALA A 59 7.32 10.33 2.87
CA ALA A 59 6.87 10.85 1.59
C ALA A 59 5.35 10.62 1.46
N MET A 60 4.66 11.49 0.72
CA MET A 60 3.28 11.26 0.30
C MET A 60 3.27 10.54 -1.04
N ASP A 61 2.49 9.48 -1.18
CA ASP A 61 2.29 8.84 -2.47
C ASP A 61 1.45 9.74 -3.38
N THR A 62 1.66 9.58 -4.69
CA THR A 62 0.89 10.28 -5.71
C THR A 62 -0.36 9.48 -6.05
N LEU A 63 -1.53 10.06 -5.79
CA LEU A 63 -2.79 9.53 -6.31
C LEU A 63 -3.02 10.05 -7.74
N LYS A 64 -3.16 9.11 -8.67
CA LYS A 64 -3.59 9.39 -10.05
C LYS A 64 -5.05 9.06 -10.18
N LYS A 65 -5.83 10.00 -10.71
CA LYS A 65 -7.22 9.74 -11.05
C LYS A 65 -7.27 8.76 -12.21
N GLU A 66 -8.12 7.75 -12.07
CA GLU A 66 -8.36 6.76 -13.13
C GLU A 66 -9.10 7.39 -14.30
N ASP A 67 -8.68 7.04 -15.52
CA ASP A 67 -9.34 7.46 -16.76
C ASP A 67 -10.52 6.53 -17.12
N GLY A 68 -10.73 5.47 -16.33
CA GLY A 68 -11.76 4.45 -16.52
C GLY A 68 -11.46 3.47 -17.65
N MET A 69 -10.27 3.50 -18.26
CA MET A 69 -9.92 2.60 -19.34
C MET A 69 -9.58 1.21 -18.78
N ILE A 70 -10.41 0.23 -19.12
CA ILE A 70 -10.20 -1.18 -18.80
C ILE A 70 -9.64 -1.87 -20.05
N THR A 71 -8.36 -2.22 -20.02
CA THR A 71 -7.68 -2.95 -21.09
C THR A 71 -7.43 -4.40 -20.69
N LYS A 72 -7.28 -5.29 -21.68
CA LYS A 72 -6.93 -6.69 -21.42
C LYS A 72 -5.59 -6.81 -20.68
N ALA A 73 -4.58 -6.06 -21.11
CA ALA A 73 -3.26 -6.06 -20.47
C ALA A 73 -3.36 -5.76 -18.97
N ARG A 74 -4.14 -4.73 -18.60
CA ARG A 74 -4.33 -4.35 -17.19
C ARG A 74 -5.09 -5.39 -16.36
N ILE A 75 -6.01 -6.13 -16.99
CA ILE A 75 -6.68 -7.27 -16.35
C ILE A 75 -5.66 -8.38 -16.12
N ASP A 76 -4.88 -8.72 -17.14
CA ASP A 76 -3.87 -9.78 -17.11
C ASP A 76 -2.81 -9.48 -16.02
N ASP A 77 -2.31 -8.24 -15.93
CA ASP A 77 -1.34 -7.80 -14.91
C ASP A 77 -1.86 -8.00 -13.48
N ILE A 78 -3.13 -7.62 -13.22
CA ILE A 78 -3.75 -7.78 -11.90
C ILE A 78 -3.91 -9.25 -11.56
N ILE A 79 -4.31 -10.08 -12.52
CA ILE A 79 -4.48 -11.52 -12.32
C ILE A 79 -3.13 -12.17 -12.02
N GLU A 80 -2.10 -11.88 -12.81
CA GLU A 80 -0.76 -12.44 -12.60
C GLU A 80 -0.19 -12.09 -11.22
N ALA A 81 -0.38 -10.85 -10.77
CA ALA A 81 0.12 -10.38 -9.48
C ALA A 81 -0.62 -10.98 -8.27
N ASN A 82 -1.91 -11.30 -8.41
CA ASN A 82 -2.80 -11.59 -7.27
C ASN A 82 -3.42 -13.00 -7.28
N VAL A 83 -3.37 -13.73 -8.39
CA VAL A 83 -4.02 -15.05 -8.54
C VAL A 83 -2.98 -16.10 -8.97
N PRO A 84 -2.21 -16.67 -8.00
CA PRO A 84 -1.23 -17.69 -8.29
C PRO A 84 -1.85 -18.90 -8.99
N GLY A 85 -1.25 -19.36 -10.09
CA GLY A 85 -1.70 -20.54 -10.81
C GLY A 85 -3.01 -20.34 -11.58
N PHE A 86 -3.38 -19.10 -11.92
CA PHE A 86 -4.59 -18.78 -12.69
C PHE A 86 -4.82 -19.67 -13.92
N ASP A 87 -3.75 -20.00 -14.66
CA ASP A 87 -3.83 -20.86 -15.85
C ASP A 87 -4.37 -22.27 -15.58
N SER A 88 -4.18 -22.77 -14.36
CA SER A 88 -4.63 -24.10 -13.93
C SER A 88 -6.12 -24.18 -13.61
N TYR A 89 -6.81 -23.04 -13.56
CA TYR A 89 -8.23 -23.00 -13.22
C TYR A 89 -9.10 -23.39 -14.42
N SER A 90 -10.34 -23.82 -14.14
CA SER A 90 -11.32 -24.09 -15.19
C SER A 90 -11.80 -22.80 -15.86
N GLU A 91 -12.25 -22.87 -17.12
CA GLU A 91 -12.76 -21.70 -17.85
C GLU A 91 -13.85 -20.93 -17.10
N PRO A 92 -14.87 -21.56 -16.46
CA PRO A 92 -15.86 -20.82 -15.67
C PRO A 92 -15.25 -20.05 -14.48
N GLN A 93 -14.21 -20.59 -13.84
CA GLN A 93 -13.51 -19.90 -12.76
C GLN A 93 -12.68 -18.72 -13.27
N LYS A 94 -12.02 -18.90 -14.42
CA LYS A 94 -11.27 -17.82 -15.07
C LYS A 94 -12.19 -16.66 -15.45
N ASP A 95 -13.35 -16.95 -16.04
CA ASP A 95 -14.35 -15.94 -16.40
C ASP A 95 -14.84 -15.16 -15.18
N GLU A 96 -15.11 -15.86 -14.06
CA GLU A 96 -15.53 -15.22 -12.82
C GLU A 96 -14.46 -14.27 -12.26
N ILE A 97 -13.20 -14.70 -12.27
CA ILE A 97 -12.07 -13.87 -11.82
C ILE A 97 -11.89 -12.65 -12.71
N ILE A 98 -11.92 -12.83 -14.03
CA ILE A 98 -11.83 -11.72 -15.00
C ILE A 98 -12.94 -10.70 -14.75
N GLU A 99 -14.18 -11.16 -14.52
CA GLU A 99 -15.30 -10.26 -14.25
C GLU A 99 -15.12 -9.49 -12.94
N ARG A 100 -14.64 -10.16 -11.87
CA ARG A 100 -14.30 -9.48 -10.61
C ARG A 100 -13.24 -8.41 -10.80
N VAL A 101 -12.20 -8.68 -11.58
CA VAL A 101 -11.14 -7.70 -11.88
C VAL A 101 -11.71 -6.50 -12.66
N LYS A 102 -12.59 -6.73 -13.64
CA LYS A 102 -13.28 -5.65 -14.36
C LYS A 102 -14.13 -4.79 -13.42
N GLN A 103 -14.90 -5.40 -12.53
CA GLN A 103 -15.71 -4.65 -11.56
C GLN A 103 -14.85 -3.84 -10.60
N TYR A 104 -13.73 -4.41 -10.13
CA TYR A 104 -12.74 -3.69 -9.33
C TYR A 104 -12.20 -2.47 -10.08
N LEU A 105 -11.71 -2.64 -11.32
CA LEU A 105 -11.17 -1.56 -12.14
C LEU A 105 -12.21 -0.47 -12.44
N LYS A 106 -13.47 -0.86 -12.64
CA LYS A 106 -14.58 0.08 -12.90
C LYS A 106 -14.88 0.98 -11.71
N ASN A 107 -14.75 0.45 -10.49
CA ASN A 107 -15.05 1.17 -9.25
C ASN A 107 -13.83 1.90 -8.67
N LYS A 108 -12.63 1.67 -9.23
CA LYS A 108 -11.40 2.31 -8.80
C LYS A 108 -11.36 3.75 -9.30
N GLU A 109 -11.46 4.72 -8.39
CA GLU A 109 -11.42 6.15 -8.75
C GLU A 109 -9.99 6.71 -8.82
N TYR A 110 -9.11 6.21 -7.95
CA TYR A 110 -7.71 6.62 -7.90
C TYR A 110 -6.79 5.41 -7.78
N SER A 111 -5.59 5.53 -8.35
CA SER A 111 -4.46 4.62 -8.12
C SER A 111 -3.35 5.33 -7.39
N ALA A 112 -2.81 4.67 -6.37
CA ALA A 112 -1.64 5.11 -5.64
C ALA A 112 -0.39 4.64 -6.39
N GLN A 113 0.42 5.58 -6.89
CA GLN A 113 1.46 5.29 -7.87
C GLN A 113 2.51 4.30 -7.35
N THR A 114 2.95 4.46 -6.09
CA THR A 114 3.93 3.54 -5.49
C THR A 114 3.34 2.14 -5.30
N PHE A 115 2.04 2.04 -4.99
CA PHE A 115 1.38 0.75 -4.84
C PHE A 115 1.27 -0.01 -6.15
N GLU A 116 0.91 0.67 -7.23
CA GLU A 116 0.86 0.03 -8.55
C GLU A 116 2.25 -0.37 -9.03
N GLU A 117 3.24 0.51 -8.91
CA GLU A 117 4.61 0.28 -9.41
C GLU A 117 5.26 -0.95 -8.75
N TYR A 118 5.04 -1.15 -7.45
CA TYR A 118 5.61 -2.26 -6.68
C TYR A 118 4.62 -3.40 -6.42
N ALA A 119 3.45 -3.39 -7.06
CA ALA A 119 2.38 -4.37 -6.87
C ALA A 119 2.07 -4.65 -5.38
N LEU A 120 2.00 -3.60 -4.57
CA LEU A 120 1.76 -3.72 -3.13
C LEU A 120 0.33 -4.22 -2.88
N ARG A 121 0.22 -5.30 -2.09
CA ARG A 121 -1.07 -5.98 -1.85
C ARG A 121 -1.96 -5.32 -0.80
N GLY A 122 -1.44 -4.29 -0.12
CA GLY A 122 -2.15 -3.57 0.93
C GLY A 122 -1.20 -3.01 1.98
N THR A 123 -1.72 -2.70 3.16
CA THR A 123 -0.95 -2.21 4.30
C THR A 123 -1.00 -3.19 5.48
N PRO A 124 0.08 -3.30 6.28
CA PRO A 124 1.42 -2.76 6.01
C PRO A 124 2.11 -3.51 4.87
N SER A 125 2.94 -2.78 4.09
CA SER A 125 3.87 -3.35 3.11
C SER A 125 5.26 -2.77 3.32
N SER A 126 6.31 -3.49 2.91
CA SER A 126 7.69 -3.04 2.99
C SER A 126 8.43 -3.34 1.68
N ILE A 127 9.17 -2.36 1.20
CA ILE A 127 10.02 -2.47 0.00
C ILE A 127 11.47 -2.45 0.48
N LEU A 128 12.25 -3.45 0.08
CA LEU A 128 13.66 -3.56 0.46
C LEU A 128 14.55 -3.29 -0.74
N ILE A 129 15.39 -2.26 -0.62
CA ILE A 129 16.32 -1.81 -1.68
C ILE A 129 17.73 -1.86 -1.12
N ASP A 130 18.67 -2.46 -1.86
CA ASP A 130 20.07 -2.54 -1.44
C ASP A 130 20.86 -1.24 -1.71
N LYS A 131 22.11 -1.19 -1.24
CA LYS A 131 23.01 -0.03 -1.39
C LYS A 131 23.33 0.35 -2.85
N LYS A 132 23.05 -0.54 -3.81
CA LYS A 132 23.25 -0.30 -5.24
C LYS A 132 21.96 0.20 -5.91
N GLY A 133 20.88 0.37 -5.15
CA GLY A 133 19.58 0.79 -5.67
C GLY A 133 18.78 -0.36 -6.29
N VAL A 134 19.13 -1.62 -6.02
CA VAL A 134 18.42 -2.78 -6.56
C VAL A 134 17.29 -3.18 -5.62
N LEU A 135 16.08 -3.34 -6.15
CA LEU A 135 14.94 -3.92 -5.44
C LEU A 135 15.26 -5.38 -5.09
N ARG A 136 15.31 -5.70 -3.80
CA ARG A 136 15.62 -7.03 -3.27
C ARG A 136 14.38 -7.79 -2.86
N ASP A 137 13.38 -7.09 -2.33
CA ASP A 137 12.16 -7.73 -1.85
C ASP A 137 10.98 -6.76 -1.75
N VAL A 138 9.78 -7.32 -1.82
CA VAL A 138 8.50 -6.64 -1.56
C VAL A 138 7.67 -7.54 -0.64
N LEU A 139 7.45 -7.07 0.58
CA LEU A 139 6.84 -7.84 1.67
C LEU A 139 5.49 -7.25 2.04
N PHE A 140 4.51 -8.12 2.31
CA PHE A 140 3.17 -7.74 2.75
C PHE A 140 2.84 -8.34 4.12
N GLY A 141 2.17 -7.56 4.97
CA GLY A 141 1.77 -7.97 6.32
C GLY A 141 2.86 -7.77 7.37
N GLN A 142 2.58 -8.23 8.60
CA GLN A 142 3.60 -8.32 9.64
C GLN A 142 4.54 -9.48 9.29
N ASN A 143 5.79 -9.16 8.94
CA ASN A 143 6.76 -10.15 8.48
C ASN A 143 7.95 -10.25 9.43
N ASP A 144 8.05 -11.37 10.13
CA ASP A 144 9.11 -11.68 11.09
C ASP A 144 10.51 -11.77 10.45
N PHE A 145 10.60 -11.93 9.12
CA PHE A 145 11.87 -12.04 8.39
C PHE A 145 12.42 -10.69 7.91
N LEU A 146 11.68 -9.60 8.03
CA LEU A 146 12.13 -8.28 7.55
C LEU A 146 13.45 -7.87 8.20
N GLU A 147 13.58 -8.06 9.52
CA GLU A 147 14.80 -7.72 10.25
C GLU A 147 16.01 -8.55 9.79
N GLU A 148 15.81 -9.85 9.58
CA GLU A 148 16.87 -10.76 9.11
C GLU A 148 17.33 -10.38 7.70
N ASN A 149 16.38 -10.06 6.80
CA ASN A 149 16.69 -9.63 5.44
C ASN A 149 17.45 -8.30 5.42
N ILE A 150 17.07 -7.35 6.30
CA ILE A 150 17.82 -6.09 6.46
C ILE A 150 19.26 -6.37 6.93
N LYS A 151 19.45 -7.24 7.94
CA LYS A 151 20.79 -7.59 8.45
C LYS A 151 21.67 -8.17 7.34
N LYS A 152 21.14 -9.12 6.56
CA LYS A 152 21.86 -9.71 5.41
C LYS A 152 22.32 -8.64 4.43
N LEU A 153 21.47 -7.68 4.07
CA LEU A 153 21.84 -6.60 3.15
C LEU A 153 22.85 -5.61 3.73
N LEU A 154 22.89 -5.44 5.05
CA LEU A 154 23.88 -4.58 5.70
C LEU A 154 25.27 -5.23 5.73
N ASP A 155 25.34 -6.55 5.70
CA ASP A 155 26.59 -7.32 5.69
C ASP A 155 27.17 -7.51 4.26
N GLU A 156 26.41 -7.20 3.22
CA GLU A 156 26.86 -7.15 1.80
C GLU A 156 27.65 -5.87 1.49
#